data_AF-A0A4P8XGR1-F1
#
_entry.id   AF-A0A4P8XGR1-F1
#
_cell.length_a   1.000
_cell.length_b   1.000
_cell.length_c   1.000
_cell.angle_alpha   90.00
_cell.angle_beta   90.00
_cell.angle_gamma   90.00
#
_symmetry.space_group_name_H-M   'P 1'
#
loop_
_entity.id
_entity.type
_entity.pdbx_description
1 polymer ?
#
loop_
_entity_poly.entity_id
_entity_poly.type
_entity_poly.pdbx_seq_one_letter_code
_entity_poly.pdbx_strand_id
1 'polypeptide(L)'
;MEQSLNKQELEQFIASRTGAAVGDIRLVLKHEEAYLQKAHQGAKGEVDIDSDDLVDYVLEQRDVSLSELVVEQILDSEMDYLVSKGLAGYLD
;
A
#
# COMPACT_ATOMS: atom_id res chain seq x y z
N MET A 1 -21.68 5.67 8.20
CA MET A 1 -20.72 5.40 9.29
C MET A 1 -19.36 5.53 8.66
N GLU A 2 -18.67 6.63 8.96
CA GLU A 2 -17.34 6.93 8.45
C GLU A 2 -16.42 5.77 8.84
N GLN A 3 -16.12 4.90 7.87
CA GLN A 3 -15.12 3.86 8.06
C GLN A 3 -13.75 4.54 8.09
N SER A 4 -13.40 5.07 9.26
CA SER A 4 -12.06 5.57 9.51
C SER A 4 -11.11 4.40 9.41
N LEU A 5 -10.27 4.38 8.38
CA LEU A 5 -9.24 3.36 8.19
C LEU A 5 -8.42 3.22 9.49
N ASN A 6 -8.57 2.09 10.17
CA ASN A 6 -7.76 1.83 11.35
C ASN A 6 -6.38 1.34 10.90
N LYS A 7 -5.41 2.25 10.81
CA LYS A 7 -4.03 1.95 10.38
C LYS A 7 -3.39 0.84 11.19
N GLN A 8 -3.67 0.76 12.50
CA GLN A 8 -3.14 -0.31 13.34
C GLN A 8 -3.75 -1.68 13.01
N GLU A 9 -5.03 -1.74 12.66
CA GLU A 9 -5.69 -2.97 12.23
C GLU A 9 -5.18 -3.42 10.85
N LEU A 10 -4.99 -2.48 9.93
CA LEU A 10 -4.38 -2.74 8.62
C LEU A 10 -2.97 -3.32 8.76
N GLU A 11 -2.11 -2.67 9.56
CA GLU A 11 -0.74 -3.14 9.82
C GLU A 11 -0.73 -4.57 10.39
N GLN A 12 -1.63 -4.87 11.33
CA GLN A 12 -1.75 -6.21 11.91
C GLN A 12 -2.28 -7.23 10.91
N PHE A 13 -3.25 -6.85 10.06
CA PHE A 13 -3.78 -7.71 9.02
C PHE A 13 -2.69 -8.10 8.03
N ILE A 14 -1.94 -7.13 7.52
CA ILE A 14 -0.83 -7.37 6.60
C ILE A 14 0.25 -8.22 7.27
N ALA A 15 0.63 -7.91 8.52
CA ALA A 15 1.64 -8.69 9.25
C ALA A 15 1.20 -10.15 9.43
N SER A 16 -0.10 -10.39 9.68
CA SER A 16 -0.64 -11.74 9.84
C SER A 16 -0.63 -12.56 8.56
N ARG A 17 -0.71 -11.92 7.39
CA ARG A 17 -0.72 -12.60 6.08
C ARG A 17 0.67 -12.79 5.49
N THR A 18 1.52 -11.78 5.62
CA THR A 18 2.84 -11.73 4.99
C THR A 18 3.95 -12.22 5.91
N GLY A 19 3.74 -12.17 7.22
CA GLY A 19 4.80 -12.39 8.21
C GLY A 19 5.84 -11.26 8.29
N ALA A 20 5.66 -10.18 7.53
CA ALA A 20 6.56 -9.03 7.55
C ALA A 20 6.50 -8.28 8.89
N ALA A 21 7.59 -7.63 9.26
CA ALA A 21 7.62 -6.81 10.46
C ALA A 21 6.77 -5.54 10.26
N VAL A 22 6.10 -5.09 11.32
CA VAL A 22 5.27 -3.87 11.28
C VAL A 22 6.07 -2.64 10.82
N GLY A 23 7.36 -2.56 11.14
CA GLY A 23 8.23 -1.49 10.66
C GLY A 23 8.39 -1.47 9.14
N ASP A 24 8.56 -2.65 8.56
CA ASP A 24 8.71 -2.84 7.11
C ASP A 24 7.41 -2.57 6.38
N ILE A 25 6.28 -3.05 6.93
CA ILE A 25 4.94 -2.77 6.41
C ILE A 25 4.67 -1.27 6.36
N ARG A 26 4.92 -0.57 7.48
CA ARG A 26 4.77 0.89 7.54
C ARG A 26 5.63 1.61 6.51
N LEU A 27 6.83 1.09 6.24
CA LEU A 27 7.72 1.69 5.27
C LEU A 27 7.17 1.55 3.85
N VAL A 28 6.72 0.35 3.47
CA VAL A 28 6.10 0.09 2.17
C VAL A 28 4.85 0.96 1.97
N LEU A 29 3.91 0.96 2.92
CA LEU A 29 2.68 1.76 2.84
C LEU A 29 2.96 3.27 2.75
N LYS A 30 4.03 3.74 3.41
CA LYS A 30 4.44 5.16 3.31
C LYS A 30 4.94 5.51 1.91
N HIS A 31 5.72 4.63 1.29
CA HIS A 31 6.23 4.84 -0.06
C HIS A 31 5.12 4.75 -1.10
N GLU A 32 4.18 3.83 -0.92
CA GLU A 32 2.94 3.75 -1.69
C GLU A 32 2.15 5.05 -1.60
N GLU A 33 1.80 5.54 -0.41
CA GLU A 33 1.05 6.79 -0.24
C GLU A 33 1.75 7.97 -0.96
N ALA A 34 3.09 8.02 -0.91
CA ALA A 34 3.87 9.03 -1.61
C ALA A 34 3.84 8.86 -3.14
N TYR A 35 3.82 7.64 -3.65
CA TYR A 35 3.65 7.33 -5.06
C TYR A 35 2.27 7.75 -5.56
N LEU A 36 1.21 7.33 -4.85
CA LEU A 36 -0.18 7.69 -5.12
C LEU A 36 -0.38 9.22 -5.16
N GLN A 37 0.20 9.94 -4.19
CA GLN A 37 0.13 11.41 -4.14
C GLN A 37 0.81 12.07 -5.35
N LYS A 38 1.98 11.58 -5.78
CA LYS A 38 2.66 12.09 -6.97
C LYS A 38 1.85 11.83 -8.23
N ALA A 39 1.28 10.64 -8.35
CA ALA A 39 0.47 10.26 -9.49
C ALA A 39 -0.82 11.10 -9.57
N HIS A 40 -1.48 11.36 -8.42
CA HIS A 40 -2.62 12.26 -8.32
C HIS A 40 -2.29 13.72 -8.64
N GLN A 41 -1.10 14.22 -8.27
CA GLN A 41 -0.69 15.59 -8.59
C GLN A 41 -0.52 15.83 -10.11
N GLY A 42 -0.26 14.77 -10.89
CA GLY A 42 -0.13 14.84 -12.35
C GLY A 42 -1.44 14.58 -13.11
N ALA A 43 -2.45 13.99 -12.47
CA ALA A 43 -3.66 13.53 -13.13
C ALA A 43 -4.86 14.46 -12.90
N LYS A 44 -5.75 14.55 -13.91
CA LYS A 44 -7.04 15.25 -13.82
C LYS A 44 -8.21 14.26 -13.79
N GLY A 45 -8.07 13.16 -13.06
CA GLY A 45 -9.05 12.06 -12.98
C GLY A 45 -8.49 10.84 -12.26
N GLU A 46 -9.22 9.71 -12.33
CA GLU A 46 -8.78 8.41 -11.81
C GLU A 46 -7.37 8.09 -12.29
N VAL A 47 -6.47 7.87 -11.34
CA VAL A 47 -5.11 7.44 -11.61
C VAL A 47 -5.14 5.92 -11.70
N ASP A 48 -5.03 5.40 -12.91
CA ASP A 48 -4.73 3.99 -13.11
C ASP A 48 -3.26 3.77 -12.76
N ILE A 49 -3.01 2.94 -11.75
CA ILE A 49 -1.67 2.70 -11.22
C ILE A 49 -1.33 1.25 -11.50
N ASP A 50 -0.32 1.07 -12.34
CA ASP A 50 0.27 -0.24 -12.58
C ASP A 50 0.95 -0.72 -11.29
N SER A 51 0.48 -1.86 -10.77
CA SER A 51 1.02 -2.47 -9.55
C SER A 51 2.50 -2.81 -9.68
N ASP A 52 2.95 -3.23 -10.87
CA ASP A 52 4.36 -3.53 -11.14
C ASP A 52 5.23 -2.26 -10.98
N ASP A 53 4.78 -1.11 -11.50
CA ASP A 53 5.50 0.16 -11.36
C ASP A 53 5.57 0.62 -9.90
N LEU A 54 4.51 0.37 -9.12
CA LEU A 54 4.48 0.67 -7.69
C LEU A 54 5.45 -0.22 -6.91
N VAL A 55 5.48 -1.53 -7.20
CA VAL A 55 6.40 -2.49 -6.59
C VAL A 55 7.85 -2.10 -6.90
N ASP A 56 8.17 -1.83 -8.16
CA ASP A 56 9.49 -1.38 -8.60
C ASP A 56 9.91 -0.09 -7.87
N TYR A 57 9.01 0.90 -7.81
CA TYR A 57 9.27 2.15 -7.10
C TYR A 57 9.60 1.93 -5.62
N VAL A 58 8.89 1.04 -4.94
CA VAL A 58 9.13 0.71 -3.52
C VAL A 58 10.48 -0.01 -3.36
N LEU A 59 10.81 -0.93 -4.26
CA LEU A 59 12.10 -1.66 -4.24
C LEU A 59 13.30 -0.76 -4.53
N GLU A 60 13.12 0.32 -5.29
CA GLU A 60 14.16 1.33 -5.53
C GLU A 60 14.46 2.20 -4.30
N GLN A 61 13.63 2.16 -3.25
CA GLN A 61 13.83 2.96 -2.05
C GLN A 61 14.96 2.39 -1.21
N ARG A 62 15.92 3.25 -0.86
CA ARG A 62 17.15 2.86 -0.15
C ARG A 62 16.94 2.30 1.25
N ASP A 63 15.81 2.63 1.87
CA ASP A 63 15.42 2.15 3.19
C ASP A 63 14.64 0.83 3.13
N VAL A 64 14.26 0.35 1.93
CA VAL A 64 13.60 -0.94 1.73
C VAL A 64 14.66 -2.02 1.52
N SER A 65 14.70 -2.99 2.44
CA SER A 65 15.57 -4.17 2.35
C SER A 65 14.79 -5.47 2.12
N LEU A 66 13.53 -5.33 1.67
CA LEU A 66 12.61 -6.44 1.41
C LEU A 66 12.82 -7.00 0.00
N SER A 67 12.44 -8.25 -0.21
CA SER A 67 12.33 -8.82 -1.56
C SER A 67 11.04 -8.36 -2.24
N GLU A 68 11.05 -8.30 -3.57
CA GLU A 68 9.89 -8.06 -4.44
C GLU A 68 8.64 -8.82 -3.99
N LEU A 69 8.75 -10.14 -3.83
CA LEU A 69 7.64 -10.98 -3.35
C LEU A 69 7.03 -10.51 -2.01
N VAL A 70 7.83 -9.95 -1.10
CA VAL A 70 7.33 -9.46 0.20
C VAL A 70 6.65 -8.11 0.02
N VAL A 71 7.18 -7.24 -0.84
CA VAL A 71 6.57 -5.95 -1.17
C VAL A 71 5.22 -6.18 -1.85
N GLU A 72 5.17 -7.03 -2.87
CA GLU A 72 3.92 -7.42 -3.55
C GLU A 72 2.88 -7.93 -2.55
N GLN A 73 3.26 -8.89 -1.69
CA GLN A 73 2.35 -9.45 -0.70
C GLN A 73 1.82 -8.40 0.30
N ILE A 74 2.62 -7.39 0.63
CA ILE A 74 2.21 -6.29 1.50
C ILE A 74 1.14 -5.45 0.80
N LEU A 75 1.40 -5.02 -0.45
CA LEU A 75 0.50 -4.19 -1.25
C LEU A 75 -0.81 -4.95 -1.58
N ASP A 76 -0.72 -6.20 -1.99
CA ASP A 76 -1.88 -7.07 -2.23
C ASP A 76 -2.73 -7.25 -0.96
N SER A 77 -2.08 -7.46 0.19
CA SER A 77 -2.79 -7.58 1.48
C SER A 77 -3.46 -6.27 1.88
N GLU A 78 -2.87 -5.13 1.53
CA GLU A 78 -3.46 -3.81 1.77
C GLU A 78 -4.71 -3.60 0.91
N MET A 79 -4.61 -3.84 -0.40
CA MET A 79 -5.75 -3.85 -1.33
C MET A 79 -6.87 -4.78 -0.86
N ASP A 80 -6.55 -6.03 -0.49
CA ASP A 80 -7.51 -7.00 0.06
C ASP A 80 -8.25 -6.45 1.28
N TYR A 81 -7.53 -5.79 2.20
CA TYR A 81 -8.11 -5.19 3.38
C TYR A 81 -9.02 -4.01 3.02
N LEU A 82 -8.58 -3.12 2.14
CA LEU A 82 -9.37 -1.98 1.68
C LEU A 82 -10.65 -2.44 0.97
N VAL A 83 -10.56 -3.43 0.09
CA VAL A 83 -11.73 -4.05 -0.58
C VAL A 83 -12.66 -4.69 0.46
N SER A 84 -12.12 -5.47 1.40
CA SER A 84 -12.90 -6.10 2.48
C SER A 84 -13.66 -5.09 3.33
N LYS A 85 -13.13 -3.87 3.50
CA LYS A 85 -13.78 -2.79 4.25
C LYS A 85 -14.75 -1.98 3.38
N GLY A 86 -14.75 -2.18 2.06
CA GLY A 86 -15.48 -1.31 1.13
C GLY A 86 -14.85 0.07 1.01
N LEU A 87 -13.54 0.17 1.32
CA LEU A 87 -12.70 1.35 1.20
C LEU A 87 -11.90 1.37 -0.10
N ALA A 88 -12.05 0.36 -0.97
CA ALA A 88 -11.41 0.31 -2.28
C ALA A 88 -11.82 1.45 -3.25
N GLY A 89 -12.65 2.39 -2.82
CA GLY A 89 -12.97 3.64 -3.50
C GLY A 89 -12.53 4.90 -2.73
N TYR A 90 -11.61 4.83 -1.76
CA TYR A 90 -11.13 6.01 -1.01
C TYR A 90 -10.11 6.86 -1.81
N LEU A 91 -10.05 6.67 -3.12
CA LEU A 91 -9.36 7.50 -4.11
C LEU A 91 -10.35 8.31 -4.97
N ASP A 92 -11.55 8.62 -4.44
CA ASP A 92 -12.52 9.55 -5.05
C ASP A 92 -12.34 10.97 -4.49
#